data_AF-A0AAV8T4V6-F1
#
_entry.id   AF-A0AAV8T4V6-F1
#
_cell.length_a   1.000
_cell.length_b   1.000
_cell.length_c   1.000
_cell.angle_alpha   90.00
_cell.angle_beta   90.00
_cell.angle_gamma   90.00
#
_symmetry.space_group_name_H-M   'P 1'
#
loop_
_entity.id
_entity.type
_entity.pdbx_description
1 polymer ?
#
loop_
_entity_poly.entity_id
_entity_poly.type
_entity_poly.pdbx_seq_one_letter_code
_entity_poly.pdbx_strand_id
1 'polypeptide(L)'
;MADDAEKAERDRIFKRFDLNGDGKISSSELGDCLKTLGSVTADEIQRMMAEIDTDGDGFISYDEFTEFAAANRGLIKDVAKIF
;
A
#
# COMPACT_ATOMS: atom_id res chain seq x y z
N MET A 1 -16.68 -2.46 -17.03
CA MET A 1 -15.47 -2.10 -17.82
C MET A 1 -14.61 -1.04 -17.12
N ALA A 2 -15.08 -0.39 -16.05
CA ALA A 2 -14.26 0.49 -15.21
C ALA A 2 -13.49 -0.27 -14.12
N ASP A 3 -14.03 -1.42 -13.68
CA ASP A 3 -13.54 -2.23 -12.57
C ASP A 3 -12.17 -2.88 -12.85
N ASP A 4 -11.95 -3.36 -14.08
CA ASP A 4 -10.67 -3.96 -14.49
C ASP A 4 -9.51 -2.97 -14.47
N ALA A 5 -9.73 -1.72 -14.87
CA ALA A 5 -8.68 -0.71 -14.92
C ALA A 5 -8.21 -0.33 -13.51
N GLU A 6 -9.14 -0.22 -12.56
CA GLU A 6 -8.80 0.03 -11.16
C GLU A 6 -8.11 -1.15 -10.51
N LYS A 7 -8.57 -2.37 -10.81
CA LYS A 7 -7.94 -3.59 -10.29
C LYS A 7 -6.51 -3.71 -10.81
N ALA A 8 -6.28 -3.38 -12.08
CA ALA A 8 -4.94 -3.36 -12.68
C ALA A 8 -4.05 -2.27 -12.07
N GLU A 9 -4.59 -1.08 -11.77
CA GLU A 9 -3.85 -0.02 -11.08
C GLU A 9 -3.46 -0.46 -9.67
N ARG A 10 -4.40 -1.01 -8.90
CA ARG A 10 -4.12 -1.54 -7.55
C ARG A 10 -3.09 -2.65 -7.57
N ASP A 11 -3.18 -3.59 -8.52
CA ASP A 11 -2.21 -4.67 -8.68
C ASP A 11 -0.79 -4.16 -9.00
N ARG A 12 -0.69 -3.15 -9.86
CA ARG A 12 0.58 -2.49 -10.17
C ARG A 12 1.17 -1.79 -8.96
N ILE A 13 0.34 -1.06 -8.22
CA ILE A 13 0.78 -0.35 -7.01
C ILE A 13 1.22 -1.38 -5.97
N PHE A 14 0.41 -2.40 -5.73
CA PHE A 14 0.70 -3.47 -4.77
C PHE A 14 2.07 -4.09 -5.04
N LYS A 15 2.36 -4.47 -6.28
CA LYS A 15 3.67 -4.98 -6.72
C LYS A 15 4.82 -3.98 -6.61
N ARG A 16 4.54 -2.68 -6.48
CA ARG A 16 5.56 -1.67 -6.24
C ARG A 16 5.85 -1.47 -4.75
N PHE A 17 4.86 -1.70 -3.90
CA PHE A 17 5.06 -1.75 -2.45
C PHE A 17 5.68 -3.08 -2.02
N ASP A 18 5.24 -4.19 -2.60
CA ASP A 18 5.79 -5.54 -2.40
C ASP A 18 7.16 -5.65 -3.11
N LEU A 19 8.23 -5.24 -2.40
CA LEU A 19 9.59 -5.22 -2.93
C LEU A 19 10.18 -6.62 -2.99
N ASN A 20 9.79 -7.48 -2.05
CA ASN A 20 10.27 -8.85 -1.95
C ASN A 20 9.48 -9.84 -2.85
N GLY A 21 8.30 -9.45 -3.33
CA GLY A 21 7.44 -10.24 -4.20
C GLY A 21 6.71 -11.38 -3.51
N ASP A 22 6.52 -11.32 -2.18
CA ASP A 22 5.92 -12.39 -1.38
C ASP A 22 4.38 -12.32 -1.37
N GLY A 23 3.79 -11.31 -2.01
CA GLY A 23 2.36 -11.12 -2.12
C GLY A 23 1.73 -10.43 -0.92
N LYS A 24 2.54 -9.81 -0.05
CA LYS A 24 2.11 -9.01 1.10
C LYS A 24 3.07 -7.85 1.33
N ILE A 25 2.59 -6.75 1.91
CA ILE A 25 3.44 -5.58 2.16
C ILE A 25 3.78 -5.57 3.63
N SER A 26 5.06 -5.68 3.96
CA SER A 26 5.54 -5.53 5.33
C SER A 26 5.64 -4.05 5.76
N SER A 27 5.69 -3.81 7.07
CA SER A 27 5.85 -2.45 7.62
C SER A 27 7.13 -1.76 7.14
N SER A 28 8.20 -2.52 6.92
CA SER A 28 9.43 -2.00 6.31
C SER A 28 9.22 -1.56 4.87
N GLU A 29 8.53 -2.36 4.06
CA GLU A 29 8.25 -2.07 2.65
C GLU A 29 7.30 -0.88 2.49
N LEU A 30 6.23 -0.85 3.29
CA LEU A 30 5.33 0.30 3.38
C LEU A 30 6.12 1.57 3.73
N GLY A 31 7.03 1.47 4.70
CA GLY A 31 7.86 2.57 5.13
C GLY A 31 8.81 3.10 4.07
N ASP A 32 9.45 2.23 3.28
CA ASP A 32 10.35 2.63 2.20
C ASP A 32 9.59 3.34 1.06
N CYS A 33 8.41 2.85 0.69
CA CYS A 33 7.55 3.55 -0.25
C CYS A 33 7.05 4.89 0.28
N LEU A 34 6.57 4.95 1.54
CA LEU A 34 6.07 6.20 2.12
C LEU A 34 7.17 7.24 2.33
N LYS A 35 8.39 6.81 2.67
CA LYS A 35 9.58 7.69 2.71
C LYS A 35 9.86 8.35 1.37
N THR A 36 9.51 7.68 0.27
CA THR A 36 9.66 8.22 -1.09
C THR A 36 8.60 9.28 -1.38
N LEU A 37 7.41 9.19 -0.76
CA LEU A 37 6.37 10.22 -0.84
C LEU A 37 6.64 11.43 0.06
N GLY A 38 7.36 11.25 1.16
CA GLY A 38 7.72 12.32 2.10
C GLY A 38 8.37 11.79 3.38
N SER A 39 8.75 12.69 4.29
CA SER A 39 9.32 12.31 5.58
C SER A 39 8.24 11.82 6.55
N VAL A 40 7.83 10.56 6.43
CA VAL A 40 7.07 9.84 7.45
C VAL A 40 7.99 9.16 8.46
N THR A 41 7.56 9.15 9.73
CA THR A 41 8.28 8.47 10.81
C THR A 41 7.87 7.01 10.94
N ALA A 42 8.69 6.20 11.62
CA ALA A 42 8.35 4.81 11.91
C ALA A 42 7.04 4.67 12.72
N ASP A 43 6.74 5.65 13.60
CA ASP A 43 5.49 5.66 14.37
C ASP A 43 4.27 5.88 13.46
N GLU A 44 4.36 6.80 12.49
CA GLU A 44 3.31 7.00 11.48
C GLU A 44 3.12 5.78 10.58
N ILE A 45 4.21 5.14 10.16
CA ILE A 45 4.14 3.89 9.39
C ILE A 45 3.44 2.81 10.20
N GLN A 46 3.76 2.67 11.49
CA GLN A 46 3.15 1.67 12.36
C GLN A 46 1.67 1.96 12.62
N ARG A 47 1.27 3.23 12.72
CA ARG A 47 -0.14 3.62 12.81
C ARG A 47 -0.89 3.34 11.52
N MET A 48 -0.34 3.72 10.37
CA MET A 48 -0.94 3.41 9.06
C MET A 48 -1.04 1.91 8.86
N MET A 49 -0.01 1.16 9.25
CA MET A 49 -0.02 -0.29 9.21
C MET A 49 -1.20 -0.81 10.04
N ALA A 50 -1.35 -0.38 11.29
CA ALA A 50 -2.45 -0.82 12.15
C ALA A 50 -3.84 -0.34 11.70
N GLU A 51 -3.94 0.71 10.89
CA GLU A 51 -5.20 1.13 10.27
C GLU A 51 -5.59 0.28 9.06
N ILE A 52 -4.62 -0.35 8.39
CA ILE A 52 -4.84 -1.16 7.18
C ILE A 52 -4.88 -2.66 7.51
N ASP A 53 -3.91 -3.11 8.31
CA ASP A 53 -3.77 -4.47 8.83
C ASP A 53 -4.89 -4.75 9.83
N THR A 54 -5.96 -5.32 9.30
CA THR A 54 -7.20 -5.57 10.05
C THR A 54 -7.12 -6.91 10.76
N ASP A 55 -6.35 -7.86 10.21
CA ASP A 55 -6.11 -9.16 10.82
C ASP A 55 -5.01 -9.11 11.92
N GLY A 56 -4.11 -8.12 11.84
CA GLY A 56 -3.05 -7.90 12.82
C GLY A 56 -1.84 -8.83 12.64
N ASP A 57 -1.61 -9.35 11.43
CA ASP A 57 -0.46 -10.22 11.11
C ASP A 57 0.86 -9.42 11.00
N GLY A 58 0.77 -8.08 10.97
CA GLY A 58 1.91 -7.20 10.74
C GLY A 58 2.30 -7.11 9.27
N PHE A 59 1.40 -7.52 8.36
CA PHE A 59 1.55 -7.46 6.91
C PHE A 59 0.23 -7.05 6.28
N ILE A 60 0.29 -6.26 5.21
CA ILE A 60 -0.89 -5.87 4.44
C ILE A 60 -1.05 -6.86 3.29
N SER A 61 -2.12 -7.64 3.33
CA SER A 61 -2.50 -8.55 2.27
C SER A 61 -3.07 -7.80 1.06
N TYR A 62 -3.11 -8.46 -0.10
CA TYR A 62 -3.71 -7.89 -1.30
C TYR A 62 -5.15 -7.38 -1.06
N ASP A 63 -5.96 -8.12 -0.31
CA ASP A 63 -7.35 -7.76 -0.03
C ASP A 63 -7.45 -6.48 0.82
N GLU A 64 -6.69 -6.40 1.91
CA GLU A 64 -6.59 -5.23 2.80
C GLU A 64 -6.08 -4.00 2.06
N PHE A 65 -5.04 -4.19 1.23
CA PHE A 65 -4.56 -3.13 0.34
C PHE A 65 -5.65 -2.68 -0.64
N THR A 66 -6.45 -3.61 -1.16
CA THR A 66 -7.48 -3.31 -2.15
C THR A 66 -8.62 -2.49 -1.55
N GLU A 67 -9.00 -2.77 -0.30
CA GLU A 67 -9.94 -1.95 0.49
C GLU A 67 -9.35 -0.57 0.79
N PHE A 68 -8.11 -0.52 1.29
CA PHE A 68 -7.44 0.75 1.57
C PHE A 68 -7.29 1.60 0.31
N ALA A 69 -6.92 1.01 -0.82
CA ALA A 69 -6.78 1.68 -2.11
C ALA A 69 -8.13 2.16 -2.67
N ALA A 70 -9.22 1.45 -2.36
CA ALA A 70 -10.57 1.90 -2.69
C ALA A 70 -10.95 3.14 -1.88
N ALA A 71 -10.66 3.14 -0.57
CA ALA A 71 -10.92 4.25 0.33
C ALA A 71 -10.00 5.46 0.06
N ASN A 72 -8.75 5.22 -0.32
CA ASN A 72 -7.69 6.23 -0.44
C ASN A 72 -7.13 6.33 -1.87
N ARG A 73 -8.01 6.39 -2.89
CA ARG A 73 -7.60 6.53 -4.30
C ARG A 73 -6.64 7.69 -4.57
N GLY A 74 -6.73 8.79 -3.83
CA GLY A 74 -5.85 9.95 -4.00
C GLY A 74 -4.39 9.60 -3.71
N LEU A 75 -4.14 9.03 -2.53
CA LEU A 75 -2.82 8.60 -2.09
C LEU A 75 -2.21 7.59 -3.08
N ILE A 76 -2.97 6.56 -3.45
CA ILE A 76 -2.54 5.52 -4.39
C ILE A 76 -2.14 6.15 -5.74
N LYS A 77 -2.91 7.11 -6.25
CA LYS A 77 -2.56 7.79 -7.50
C LYS A 77 -1.30 8.63 -7.41
N ASP A 78 -1.02 9.24 -6.26
CA ASP A 78 0.21 10.02 -6.10
C ASP A 78 1.43 9.12 -5.96
N VAL A 79 1.29 7.97 -5.29
CA VAL A 79 2.33 6.93 -5.30
C VAL A 79 2.59 6.42 -6.73
N ALA A 80 1.54 6.13 -7.50
CA ALA A 80 1.67 5.65 -8.88
C ALA A 80 2.42 6.61 -9.82
N LYS A 81 2.44 7.91 -9.52
CA LYS A 81 3.13 8.93 -10.33
C LYS A 81 4.61 9.07 -9.98
N ILE A 82 5.01 8.65 -8.78
CA ILE A 82 6.37 8.78 -8.28
C ILE A 82 7.27 7.65 -8.81
N PHE A 83 6.69 6.50 -9.12
CA PHE A 83 7.36 5.25 -9.50
C PHE A 83 7.08 4.80 -10.94
#